data_AF-A0A950BIY6-F1
#
_entry.id   AF-A0A950BIY6-F1
#
_cell.length_a   1.000
_cell.length_b   1.000
_cell.length_c   1.000
_cell.angle_alpha   90.00
_cell.angle_beta   90.00
_cell.angle_gamma   90.00
#
_symmetry.space_group_name_H-M   'P 1'
#
loop_
_entity.id
_entity.type
_entity.pdbx_description
1 polymer ?
#
loop_
_entity_poly.entity_id
_entity_poly.type
_entity_poly.pdbx_seq_one_letter_code
_entity_poly.pdbx_strand_id
1 'polypeptide(L)'
;MRALNTITKLAQHAVARNAMRATRANTLGKIGNIIRLAACGAALAVVAACHGLPEKTDETAAWNNNKLYTEAQDALSGGDWGKCAKYFEALQGRDPFGHFAQQAQINVAYCNWKDNENDAADQAINRFIQLHPDHPDIAYAYYLKG
;
A
#
# COMPACT_ATOMS: atom_id res chain seq x y z
N MET A 1 3.23 17.74 -80.60
CA MET A 1 2.30 17.12 -79.63
C MET A 1 2.96 16.41 -78.44
N ARG A 2 4.25 16.01 -78.47
CA ARG A 2 4.89 15.28 -77.35
C ARG A 2 5.15 16.14 -76.08
N ALA A 3 5.34 17.45 -76.22
CA ALA A 3 5.65 18.34 -75.10
C ALA A 3 4.45 18.68 -74.17
N LEU A 4 3.21 18.56 -74.67
CA LEU A 4 2.01 18.83 -73.87
C LEU A 4 1.69 17.67 -72.91
N ASN A 5 1.96 16.43 -73.31
CA ASN A 5 1.71 15.24 -72.48
C ASN A 5 2.71 15.06 -71.33
N THR A 6 3.89 15.67 -71.38
CA THR A 6 4.87 15.62 -70.29
C THR A 6 4.53 16.61 -69.17
N ILE A 7 3.99 17.78 -69.51
CA ILE A 7 3.58 18.81 -68.55
C ILE A 7 2.38 18.33 -67.71
N THR A 8 1.40 17.68 -68.35
CA THR A 8 0.23 17.13 -67.65
C THR A 8 0.62 15.99 -66.69
N LYS A 9 1.55 15.10 -67.09
CA LYS A 9 2.08 14.05 -66.20
C LYS A 9 2.83 14.59 -64.99
N LEU A 10 3.55 15.70 -65.13
CA LEU A 10 4.27 16.35 -64.01
C LEU A 10 3.29 17.02 -63.03
N ALA A 11 2.25 17.67 -63.55
CA ALA A 11 1.22 18.29 -62.73
C ALA A 11 0.45 17.24 -61.89
N GLN A 12 0.08 16.11 -62.49
CA GLN A 12 -0.61 15.03 -61.78
C GLN A 12 0.26 14.40 -60.67
N HIS A 13 1.56 14.23 -60.91
CA HIS A 13 2.48 13.74 -59.88
C HIS A 13 2.71 14.76 -58.74
N ALA A 14 2.68 16.06 -59.01
CA ALA A 14 2.77 17.08 -57.96
C ALA A 14 1.52 17.09 -57.06
N VAL A 15 0.33 17.01 -57.66
CA VAL A 15 -0.94 16.94 -56.93
C VAL A 15 -1.02 15.66 -56.08
N ALA A 16 -0.62 14.51 -56.61
CA ALA A 16 -0.59 13.25 -55.86
C ALA A 16 0.37 13.28 -54.66
N ARG A 17 1.54 13.93 -54.80
CA ARG A 17 2.50 14.09 -53.71
C ARG A 17 1.98 15.00 -52.59
N ASN A 18 1.25 16.07 -52.93
CA ASN A 18 0.65 16.96 -51.95
C ASN A 18 -0.54 16.31 -51.23
N ALA A 19 -1.38 15.56 -51.94
CA ALA A 19 -2.48 14.80 -51.34
C ALA A 19 -1.98 13.74 -50.36
N MET A 20 -0.93 12.97 -50.72
CA MET A 20 -0.33 11.97 -49.81
C MET A 20 0.31 12.60 -48.56
N ARG A 21 0.91 13.80 -48.67
CA ARG A 21 1.46 14.52 -47.51
C ARG A 21 0.38 14.96 -46.53
N ALA A 22 -0.78 15.41 -47.03
CA ALA A 22 -1.92 15.82 -46.20
C ALA A 22 -2.54 14.62 -45.46
N THR A 23 -2.71 13.48 -46.13
CA THR A 23 -3.28 12.27 -45.50
C THR A 23 -2.37 11.69 -44.41
N ARG A 24 -1.04 11.74 -44.60
CA ARG A 24 -0.05 11.28 -43.62
C ARG A 24 -0.01 12.13 -42.35
N ALA A 25 -0.28 13.43 -42.45
CA ALA A 25 -0.33 14.32 -41.29
C ALA A 25 -1.57 14.07 -40.41
N ASN A 26 -2.73 13.79 -41.02
CA ASN A 26 -3.99 13.58 -40.29
C ASN A 26 -4.06 12.22 -39.58
N THR A 27 -3.40 11.19 -40.14
CA THR A 27 -3.31 9.86 -39.52
C THR A 27 -2.34 9.82 -38.33
N LEU A 28 -1.25 10.59 -38.37
CA LEU A 28 -0.32 10.73 -37.25
C LEU A 28 -0.98 11.38 -36.01
N GLY A 29 -1.84 12.38 -36.21
CA GLY A 29 -2.56 13.03 -35.10
C GLY A 29 -3.59 12.11 -34.41
N LYS A 30 -4.29 11.26 -35.18
CA LYS A 30 -5.26 10.30 -34.63
C LYS A 30 -4.60 9.25 -33.75
N ILE A 31 -3.44 8.72 -34.16
CA ILE A 31 -2.71 7.69 -33.40
C ILE A 31 -2.26 8.24 -32.03
N GLY A 32 -1.79 9.49 -31.98
CA GLY A 32 -1.41 10.15 -30.72
C GLY A 32 -2.57 10.30 -29.73
N ASN A 33 -3.77 10.62 -30.20
CA ASN A 33 -4.95 10.73 -29.33
C ASN A 33 -5.44 9.37 -28.81
N ILE A 34 -5.34 8.31 -29.61
CA ILE A 34 -5.73 6.95 -29.18
C ILE A 34 -4.78 6.44 -28.08
N ILE A 35 -3.47 6.71 -28.20
CA ILE A 35 -2.48 6.35 -27.17
C ILE A 35 -2.76 7.11 -25.86
N ARG A 36 -3.12 8.40 -25.93
CA ARG A 36 -3.49 9.20 -24.75
C ARG A 36 -4.77 8.69 -24.06
N LEU A 37 -5.79 8.35 -24.83
CA LEU A 37 -7.04 7.78 -24.32
C LEU A 37 -6.84 6.40 -23.67
N ALA A 38 -6.00 5.55 -24.28
CA ALA A 38 -5.65 4.24 -23.72
C ALA A 38 -4.86 4.37 -22.41
N ALA A 39 -3.94 5.33 -22.31
CA ALA A 39 -3.18 5.60 -21.09
C ALA A 39 -4.09 6.07 -19.92
N CYS A 40 -5.07 6.94 -20.19
CA CYS A 40 -6.04 7.35 -19.18
C CYS A 40 -6.98 6.20 -18.75
N GLY A 41 -7.38 5.33 -19.68
CA GLY A 41 -8.21 4.17 -19.37
C GLY A 41 -7.52 3.15 -18.46
N ALA A 42 -6.22 2.91 -18.67
CA ALA A 42 -5.43 2.01 -17.82
C ALA A 42 -5.28 2.56 -16.39
N ALA A 43 -5.13 3.88 -16.22
CA ALA A 43 -5.02 4.50 -14.90
C ALA A 43 -6.30 4.33 -14.05
N LEU A 44 -7.48 4.40 -14.68
CA LEU A 44 -8.76 4.21 -13.98
C LEU A 44 -8.99 2.76 -13.53
N ALA A 45 -8.50 1.79 -14.29
CA ALA A 45 -8.63 0.37 -13.94
C ALA A 45 -7.81 -0.01 -12.68
N VAL A 46 -6.65 0.62 -12.47
CA VAL A 46 -5.80 0.36 -11.30
C VAL A 46 -6.46 0.87 -10.00
N VAL A 47 -7.18 1.99 -10.04
CA VAL A 47 -7.84 2.55 -8.85
C VAL A 47 -9.04 1.69 -8.41
N ALA A 48 -9.79 1.13 -9.36
CA ALA A 48 -10.91 0.24 -9.05
C ALA A 48 -10.46 -1.08 -8.38
N ALA A 49 -9.21 -1.51 -8.59
CA ALA A 49 -8.69 -2.74 -8.00
C ALA A 49 -8.39 -2.62 -6.49
N CYS A 50 -8.22 -1.41 -5.93
CA CYS A 50 -7.91 -1.24 -4.51
C CYS A 50 -9.13 -1.40 -3.57
N HIS A 51 -10.38 -1.35 -4.07
CA HIS A 51 -11.59 -1.36 -3.23
C HIS A 51 -12.34 -2.71 -3.19
N GLY A 52 -11.87 -3.72 -3.94
CA GLY A 52 -12.54 -5.02 -4.07
C GLY A 52 -11.96 -6.14 -3.19
N LEU A 53 -11.06 -5.83 -2.25
CA LEU A 53 -10.47 -6.84 -1.38
C LEU A 53 -11.47 -7.26 -0.28
N PRO A 54 -11.58 -8.56 0.04
CA PRO A 54 -12.48 -9.04 1.08
C PRO A 54 -12.10 -8.41 2.43
N GLU A 55 -13.05 -7.69 3.02
CA GLU A 55 -12.93 -7.12 4.36
C GLU A 55 -12.77 -8.28 5.35
N LYS A 56 -11.58 -8.40 5.97
CA LYS A 56 -11.39 -9.34 7.07
C LYS A 56 -12.24 -8.84 8.22
N THR A 57 -13.34 -9.53 8.51
CA THR A 57 -14.18 -9.27 9.67
C THR A 57 -13.32 -9.37 10.92
N ASP A 58 -13.13 -8.24 11.61
CA ASP A 58 -12.37 -8.19 12.85
C ASP A 58 -13.20 -8.82 13.97
N GLU A 59 -12.87 -10.08 14.32
CA GLU A 59 -13.57 -10.83 15.37
C GLU A 59 -13.45 -10.17 16.75
N THR A 60 -12.47 -9.27 16.93
CA THR A 60 -12.26 -8.54 18.19
C THR A 60 -13.16 -7.32 18.38
N ALA A 61 -13.87 -6.89 17.33
CA ALA A 61 -14.72 -5.70 17.37
C ALA A 61 -15.84 -5.80 18.42
N ALA A 62 -16.38 -6.99 18.66
CA ALA A 62 -17.44 -7.22 19.64
C ALA A 62 -16.91 -7.46 21.07
N TRP A 63 -15.60 -7.60 21.28
CA TRP A 63 -15.04 -7.93 22.58
C TRP A 63 -14.88 -6.69 23.45
N ASN A 64 -15.01 -6.88 24.76
CA ASN A 64 -14.62 -5.86 25.76
C ASN A 64 -13.10 -5.89 25.98
N ASN A 65 -12.55 -4.80 26.55
CA ASN A 65 -11.09 -4.65 26.72
C ASN A 65 -10.48 -5.75 27.60
N ASN A 66 -11.18 -6.20 28.64
CA ASN A 66 -10.71 -7.27 29.52
C ASN A 66 -10.59 -8.60 28.78
N LYS A 67 -11.62 -8.98 28.00
CA LYS A 67 -11.61 -10.18 27.16
C LYS A 67 -10.50 -10.07 26.12
N LEU A 68 -10.36 -8.91 25.47
CA LEU A 68 -9.29 -8.69 24.49
C LEU A 68 -7.90 -8.90 25.12
N TYR A 69 -7.67 -8.40 26.32
CA TYR A 69 -6.43 -8.63 27.05
C TYR A 69 -6.21 -10.11 27.40
N THR A 70 -7.22 -10.80 27.93
CA THR A 70 -7.13 -12.23 28.23
C THR A 70 -6.79 -13.05 26.99
N GLU A 71 -7.47 -12.80 25.87
CA GLU A 71 -7.23 -13.51 24.61
C GLU A 71 -5.85 -13.18 24.01
N ALA A 72 -5.37 -11.94 24.18
CA ALA A 72 -4.01 -11.56 23.82
C ALA A 72 -2.97 -12.31 24.67
N GLN A 73 -3.23 -12.46 25.97
CA GLN A 73 -2.38 -13.21 26.90
C GLN A 73 -2.38 -14.71 26.60
N ASP A 74 -3.52 -15.27 26.20
CA ASP A 74 -3.64 -16.65 25.76
C ASP A 74 -2.89 -16.88 24.45
N ALA A 75 -2.98 -15.95 23.49
CA ALA A 75 -2.19 -16.00 22.25
C ALA A 75 -0.68 -15.89 22.53
N LEU A 76 -0.27 -15.01 23.44
CA LEU A 76 1.11 -14.86 23.91
C LEU A 76 1.64 -16.17 24.52
N SER A 77 0.84 -16.83 25.37
CA SER A 77 1.21 -18.06 26.05
C SER A 77 1.17 -19.28 25.11
N GLY A 78 0.26 -19.27 24.15
CA GLY A 78 0.11 -20.29 23.11
C GLY A 78 1.12 -20.17 21.97
N GLY A 79 1.90 -19.09 21.91
CA GLY A 79 2.89 -18.85 20.87
C GLY A 79 2.30 -18.47 19.51
N ASP A 80 1.05 -18.01 19.47
CA ASP A 80 0.43 -17.43 18.27
C ASP A 80 0.82 -15.95 18.20
N TRP A 81 2.06 -15.68 17.80
CA TRP A 81 2.67 -14.35 17.82
C TRP A 81 1.92 -13.35 16.92
N GLY A 82 1.46 -13.80 15.75
CA GLY A 82 0.70 -12.98 14.82
C GLY A 82 -0.65 -12.51 15.37
N LYS A 83 -1.36 -13.34 16.16
CA LYS A 83 -2.56 -12.88 16.88
C LYS A 83 -2.21 -12.07 18.11
N CYS A 84 -1.17 -12.46 18.84
CA CYS A 84 -0.71 -11.75 20.02
C CYS A 84 -0.45 -10.27 19.72
N ALA A 85 0.38 -9.98 18.71
CA ALA A 85 0.69 -8.60 18.32
C ALA A 85 -0.59 -7.82 17.97
N LYS A 86 -1.44 -8.39 17.12
CA LYS A 86 -2.71 -7.77 16.71
C LYS A 86 -3.64 -7.44 17.87
N TYR A 87 -3.81 -8.36 18.82
CA TYR A 87 -4.73 -8.14 19.94
C TYR A 87 -4.20 -7.10 20.90
N PHE A 88 -2.89 -7.10 21.19
CA PHE A 88 -2.30 -6.05 22.02
C PHE A 88 -2.25 -4.68 21.32
N GLU A 89 -2.03 -4.63 20.00
CA GLU A 89 -2.14 -3.38 19.22
C GLU A 89 -3.57 -2.83 19.22
N ALA A 90 -4.56 -3.70 19.01
CA ALA A 90 -5.97 -3.33 19.11
C ALA A 90 -6.31 -2.81 20.51
N LEU A 91 -5.76 -3.44 21.56
CA LEU A 91 -5.94 -2.98 22.93
C LEU A 91 -5.32 -1.60 23.18
N GLN A 92 -4.10 -1.35 22.67
CA GLN A 92 -3.46 -0.03 22.76
C GLN A 92 -4.26 1.07 22.06
N GLY A 93 -4.84 0.77 20.89
CA GLY A 93 -5.66 1.72 20.15
C GLY A 93 -6.99 2.03 20.84
N ARG A 94 -7.59 1.03 21.52
CA ARG A 94 -8.89 1.16 22.20
C ARG A 94 -8.78 1.74 23.60
N ASP A 95 -7.72 1.42 24.33
CA ASP A 95 -7.54 1.77 25.74
C ASP A 95 -6.09 2.20 26.05
N PRO A 96 -5.63 3.33 25.51
CA PRO A 96 -4.23 3.78 25.63
C PRO A 96 -3.81 4.15 27.06
N PHE A 97 -4.77 4.37 27.96
CA PHE A 97 -4.52 4.74 29.37
C PHE A 97 -5.04 3.68 30.35
N GLY A 98 -5.47 2.53 29.85
CA GLY A 98 -5.99 1.44 30.67
C GLY A 98 -4.90 0.83 31.55
N HIS A 99 -5.34 0.04 32.54
CA HIS A 99 -4.44 -0.62 33.48
C HIS A 99 -3.39 -1.52 32.78
N PHE A 100 -3.77 -2.12 31.66
CA PHE A 100 -2.92 -3.02 30.87
C PHE A 100 -2.19 -2.32 29.71
N ALA A 101 -2.37 -1.01 29.52
CA ALA A 101 -1.87 -0.31 28.33
C ALA A 101 -0.34 -0.35 28.22
N GLN A 102 0.37 -0.09 29.33
CA GLN A 102 1.84 -0.13 29.37
C GLN A 102 2.36 -1.54 29.12
N GLN A 103 1.74 -2.55 29.75
CA GLN A 103 2.10 -3.95 29.53
C GLN A 103 1.85 -4.38 28.08
N ALA A 104 0.73 -3.94 27.49
CA ALA A 104 0.39 -4.23 26.10
C ALA A 104 1.43 -3.64 25.13
N GLN A 105 1.97 -2.45 25.40
CA GLN A 105 3.01 -1.83 24.57
C GLN A 105 4.29 -2.66 24.53
N ILE A 106 4.76 -3.15 25.69
CA ILE A 106 5.93 -4.03 25.75
C ILE A 106 5.61 -5.39 25.08
N ASN A 107 4.43 -5.95 25.33
CA ASN A 107 4.04 -7.24 24.80
C ASN A 107 3.93 -7.25 23.27
N VAL A 108 3.54 -6.14 22.64
CA VAL A 108 3.59 -6.01 21.16
C VAL A 108 5.02 -6.16 20.65
N ALA A 109 5.97 -5.46 21.26
CA ALA A 109 7.37 -5.57 20.87
C ALA A 109 7.88 -7.00 21.04
N TYR A 110 7.55 -7.65 22.16
CA TYR A 110 7.92 -9.04 22.38
C TYR A 110 7.30 -9.99 21.36
N CYS A 111 6.00 -9.86 21.06
CA CYS A 111 5.34 -10.73 20.08
C CYS A 111 5.90 -10.54 18.68
N ASN A 112 6.16 -9.30 18.25
CA ASN A 112 6.82 -9.03 16.96
C ASN A 112 8.25 -9.60 16.92
N TRP A 113 9.01 -9.48 18.02
CA TRP A 113 10.36 -10.06 18.12
C TRP A 113 10.31 -11.60 18.01
N LYS A 114 9.35 -12.24 18.66
CA LYS A 114 9.15 -13.70 18.58
C LYS A 114 8.65 -14.16 17.21
N ASP A 115 7.93 -13.31 16.47
CA ASP A 115 7.47 -13.59 15.11
C ASP A 115 8.55 -13.34 14.04
N ASN A 116 9.77 -12.96 14.44
CA ASN A 116 10.87 -12.53 13.57
C ASN A 116 10.59 -11.22 12.80
N GLU A 117 9.61 -10.43 13.22
CA GLU A 117 9.34 -9.08 12.69
C GLU A 117 10.17 -8.03 13.44
N ASN A 118 11.50 -8.12 13.31
CA ASN A 118 12.44 -7.29 14.08
C ASN A 118 12.21 -5.78 13.86
N ASP A 119 11.92 -5.35 12.63
CA ASP A 119 11.66 -3.93 12.33
C ASP A 119 10.43 -3.41 13.08
N ALA A 120 9.37 -4.21 13.18
CA ALA A 120 8.15 -3.86 13.90
C ALA A 120 8.38 -3.89 15.42
N ALA A 121 9.17 -4.87 15.91
CA ALA A 121 9.57 -4.96 17.30
C ALA A 121 10.39 -3.72 17.73
N ASP A 122 11.36 -3.31 16.92
CA ASP A 122 12.20 -2.13 17.17
C ASP A 122 11.37 -0.85 17.22
N GLN A 123 10.41 -0.69 16.31
CA GLN A 123 9.53 0.48 16.34
C GLN A 123 8.65 0.51 17.59
N ALA A 124 8.08 -0.64 17.98
CA ALA A 124 7.25 -0.75 19.17
C ALA A 124 8.06 -0.48 20.45
N ILE A 125 9.27 -1.05 20.57
CA ILE A 125 10.10 -0.91 21.77
C ILE A 125 10.67 0.50 21.91
N ASN A 126 11.08 1.13 20.80
CA ASN A 126 11.55 2.51 20.83
C ASN A 126 10.44 3.47 21.27
N ARG A 127 9.19 3.23 20.86
CA ARG A 127 8.03 3.99 21.35
C ARG A 127 7.86 3.81 22.85
N PHE A 128 7.90 2.57 23.35
CA PHE A 128 7.77 2.30 24.78
C PHE A 128 8.84 3.03 25.61
N ILE A 129 10.10 2.96 25.20
CA ILE A 129 11.23 3.64 25.89
C ILE A 129 11.03 5.16 25.91
N GLN A 130 10.52 5.74 24.83
CA GLN A 130 10.27 7.19 24.75
C GLN A 130 9.11 7.64 25.63
N LEU A 131 8.04 6.84 25.72
CA LEU A 131 6.84 7.17 26.49
C LEU A 131 7.01 6.87 27.99
N HIS A 132 7.79 5.84 28.34
CA HIS A 132 7.87 5.29 29.68
C HIS A 132 9.32 5.03 30.13
N PRO A 133 10.21 6.04 30.18
CA PRO A 133 11.61 5.85 30.54
C PRO A 133 11.83 5.39 31.98
N ASP A 134 10.90 5.71 32.90
CA ASP A 134 11.00 5.37 34.33
C ASP A 134 10.24 4.08 34.70
N HIS A 135 9.80 3.29 33.71
CA HIS A 135 9.04 2.06 33.97
C HIS A 135 9.93 0.99 34.64
N PRO A 136 9.41 0.20 35.61
CA PRO A 136 10.18 -0.86 36.26
C PRO A 136 10.80 -1.86 35.27
N ASP A 137 10.08 -2.16 34.18
CA ASP A 137 10.53 -3.09 33.14
C ASP A 137 11.32 -2.43 32.00
N ILE A 138 11.84 -1.21 32.19
CA ILE A 138 12.62 -0.53 31.14
C ILE A 138 13.88 -1.31 30.74
N ALA A 139 14.50 -2.02 31.69
CA ALA A 139 15.66 -2.87 31.42
C ALA A 139 15.31 -4.02 30.45
N TYR A 140 14.10 -4.57 30.56
CA TYR A 140 13.60 -5.58 29.63
C TYR A 140 13.37 -4.99 28.23
N ALA A 141 12.90 -3.75 28.15
CA ALA A 141 12.76 -3.07 26.87
C ALA A 141 14.12 -2.85 26.16
N TYR A 142 15.17 -2.51 26.91
CA TYR A 142 16.51 -2.43 26.34
C TYR A 142 17.08 -3.79 25.92
N TYR A 143 16.71 -4.87 26.62
CA TYR A 143 17.09 -6.23 26.22
C TYR A 143 16.46 -6.62 24.88
N LEU A 144 15.18 -6.29 24.64
CA LEU A 144 14.50 -6.60 23.37
C LEU A 144 15.04 -5.80 22.18
N LYS A 145 15.71 -4.67 22.43
CA LYS A 145 16.28 -3.79 21.39
C LYS A 145 17.68 -4.23 20.92
N GLY A 146 18.40 -5.03 21.70
CA GLY A 146 19.81 -5.38 21.47
C GLY A 146 20.01 -6.83 21.05
#